data_AF-A0A2U9IG81-F1
#
_entry.id   AF-A0A2U9IG81-F1
#
_cell.length_a   1.000
_cell.length_b   1.000
_cell.length_c   1.000
_cell.angle_alpha   90.00
_cell.angle_beta   90.00
_cell.angle_gamma   90.00
#
_symmetry.space_group_name_H-M   'P 1'
#
loop_
_entity.id
_entity.type
_entity.pdbx_description
1 polymer ?
#
loop_
_entity_poly.entity_id
_entity_poly.type
_entity_poly.pdbx_seq_one_letter_code
_entity_poly.pdbx_strand_id
1 'polypeptide(L)'
;MNSIFSVDISVMSEPQRIRDVFLGFDNFLEDLCKPLRIGASYICSPSPESLITVFLSDDIKKFLMIIRVESTSATEIIRITEHINNKLKENGIHANLVNSFNKL
;
A
#
# COMPACT_ATOMS: atom_id res chain seq x y z
N MET A 1 -17.70 17.81 8.62
CA MET A 1 -16.76 17.21 7.65
C MET A 1 -15.84 16.31 8.44
N ASN A 2 -15.90 15.00 8.23
CA ASN A 2 -14.90 14.10 8.80
C ASN A 2 -13.65 14.20 7.92
N SER A 3 -12.52 14.54 8.53
CA SER A 3 -11.24 14.53 7.83
C SER A 3 -10.86 13.09 7.50
N ILE A 4 -10.47 12.83 6.25
CA ILE A 4 -9.91 11.54 5.83
C ILE A 4 -8.39 11.62 6.01
N PHE A 5 -7.83 10.70 6.78
CA PHE A 5 -6.39 10.48 6.85
C PHE A 5 -5.97 9.62 5.66
N SER A 6 -4.79 9.91 5.11
CA SER A 6 -4.22 9.15 3.99
C SER A 6 -2.72 8.98 4.19
N VAL A 7 -2.23 7.77 4.01
CA VAL A 7 -0.82 7.39 4.11
C VAL A 7 -0.44 6.62 2.86
N ASP A 8 0.56 7.11 2.15
CA ASP A 8 1.13 6.44 0.98
C ASP A 8 2.46 5.79 1.36
N ILE A 9 2.61 4.51 1.08
CA ILE A 9 3.83 3.73 1.29
C ILE A 9 4.39 3.36 -0.07
N SER A 10 5.66 3.68 -0.32
CA SER A 10 6.36 3.30 -1.54
C SER A 10 7.27 2.11 -1.28
N VAL A 11 7.18 1.10 -2.13
CA VAL A 11 8.13 -0.01 -2.16
C VAL A 11 9.17 0.29 -3.21
N MET A 12 10.43 0.41 -2.77
CA MET A 12 11.58 0.69 -3.64
C MET A 12 12.42 -0.58 -3.77
N SER A 13 12.39 -1.18 -4.97
CA SER A 13 13.20 -2.35 -5.30
C SER A 13 13.49 -2.40 -6.80
N GLU A 14 14.20 -3.43 -7.26
CA GLU A 14 14.37 -3.67 -8.69
C GLU A 14 13.02 -3.98 -9.37
N PRO A 15 12.80 -3.57 -10.62
CA PRO A 15 11.49 -3.70 -11.28
C PRO A 15 10.91 -5.11 -11.28
N GLN A 16 11.74 -6.14 -11.48
CA GLN A 16 11.28 -7.53 -11.46
C GLN A 16 10.80 -7.93 -10.07
N ARG A 17 11.57 -7.58 -9.03
CA ARG A 17 11.18 -7.83 -7.64
C ARG A 17 9.90 -7.10 -7.26
N ILE A 18 9.70 -5.86 -7.74
CA ILE A 18 8.43 -5.13 -7.52
C ILE A 18 7.26 -5.87 -8.18
N ARG A 19 7.44 -6.41 -9.40
CA ARG A 19 6.39 -7.20 -10.07
C ARG A 19 6.07 -8.47 -9.29
N ASP A 20 7.08 -9.20 -8.82
CA ASP A 20 6.88 -10.43 -8.05
C ASP A 20 6.11 -10.14 -6.75
N VAL A 21 6.51 -9.09 -6.04
CA VAL A 21 5.82 -8.62 -4.84
C VAL A 21 4.37 -8.22 -5.15
N PHE A 22 4.15 -7.45 -6.21
CA PHE A 22 2.82 -7.02 -6.63
C PHE A 22 1.93 -8.21 -7.02
N LEU A 23 2.47 -9.22 -7.69
CA LEU A 23 1.70 -10.41 -8.08
C LEU A 23 1.30 -11.28 -6.90
N GLY A 24 2.10 -11.30 -5.82
CA GLY A 24 1.79 -12.00 -4.58
C GLY A 24 1.09 -11.17 -3.52
N PHE A 25 0.65 -9.94 -3.85
CA PHE A 25 0.12 -8.99 -2.88
C PHE A 25 -1.28 -9.34 -2.34
N ASP A 26 -1.96 -10.29 -2.99
CA ASP A 26 -3.15 -10.93 -2.47
C ASP A 26 -2.89 -11.60 -1.10
N ASN A 27 -1.79 -12.34 -0.98
CA ASN A 27 -1.38 -12.99 0.28
C ASN A 27 -0.96 -11.97 1.34
N PHE A 28 -0.45 -10.80 0.95
CA PHE A 28 -0.10 -9.73 1.90
C PHE A 28 -1.32 -9.10 2.56
N LEU A 29 -2.46 -9.11 1.87
CA LEU A 29 -3.69 -8.47 2.32
C LEU A 29 -4.68 -9.44 2.98
N GLU A 30 -4.48 -10.76 2.83
CA GLU A 30 -5.43 -11.80 3.28
C GLU A 30 -5.76 -11.71 4.78
N ASP A 31 -4.79 -11.33 5.62
CA ASP A 31 -4.96 -11.16 7.07
C ASP A 31 -5.74 -9.87 7.44
N LEU A 32 -5.91 -8.94 6.50
CA LEU A 32 -6.61 -7.67 6.71
C LEU A 32 -8.00 -7.64 6.09
N CYS A 33 -8.16 -8.22 4.90
CA CYS A 33 -9.32 -8.03 4.04
C CYS A 33 -9.27 -9.01 2.87
N LYS A 34 -10.39 -9.22 2.17
CA LYS A 34 -10.38 -9.92 0.88
C LYS A 34 -10.00 -8.93 -0.23
N PRO A 35 -8.85 -9.07 -0.89
CA PRO A 35 -8.45 -8.16 -1.96
C PRO A 35 -9.23 -8.43 -3.25
N LEU A 36 -9.54 -7.35 -3.97
CA LEU A 36 -10.05 -7.37 -5.34
C LEU A 36 -8.98 -6.79 -6.26
N ARG A 37 -8.56 -7.58 -7.26
CA ARG A 37 -7.62 -7.12 -8.29
C ARG A 37 -8.36 -6.49 -9.46
N ILE A 38 -7.94 -5.30 -9.86
CA ILE A 38 -8.45 -4.56 -11.02
C ILE A 38 -7.26 -4.08 -11.84
N GLY A 39 -6.96 -4.76 -12.96
CA GLY A 39 -5.80 -4.45 -13.80
C GLY A 39 -4.47 -4.53 -13.04
N ALA A 40 -3.73 -3.42 -13.03
CA ALA A 40 -2.47 -3.24 -12.31
C ALA A 40 -2.66 -2.64 -10.90
N SER A 41 -3.81 -2.93 -10.28
CA SER A 41 -4.12 -2.49 -8.92
C SER A 41 -4.82 -3.56 -8.09
N TYR A 42 -4.71 -3.44 -6.76
CA TYR A 42 -5.55 -4.13 -5.79
C TYR A 42 -6.30 -3.11 -4.95
N ILE A 43 -7.53 -3.44 -4.57
CA ILE A 43 -8.30 -2.71 -3.57
C ILE A 43 -8.84 -3.66 -2.53
N CYS A 44 -8.91 -3.21 -1.29
CA CYS A 44 -9.64 -3.93 -0.25
C CYS A 44 -10.04 -2.99 0.88
N SER A 45 -11.03 -3.40 1.67
CA SER A 45 -11.49 -2.63 2.82
C SER A 45 -11.37 -3.49 4.08
N PRO A 46 -10.44 -3.19 5.00
CA PRO A 46 -10.31 -3.87 6.29
C PRO A 46 -11.44 -3.54 7.28
N SER A 47 -12.12 -2.41 7.08
CA SER A 47 -13.26 -1.97 7.89
C SER A 47 -14.13 -0.98 7.09
N PRO A 48 -15.38 -0.71 7.50
CA PRO A 48 -16.24 0.26 6.83
C PRO A 48 -15.67 1.69 6.74
N GLU A 49 -14.66 2.00 7.56
CA GLU A 49 -14.04 3.31 7.64
C GLU A 49 -12.71 3.39 6.90
N SER A 50 -12.22 2.28 6.32
CA SER A 50 -10.88 2.19 5.73
C SER A 50 -10.85 1.55 4.35
N LEU A 51 -9.91 2.02 3.54
CA LEU A 51 -9.62 1.52 2.20
C LEU A 51 -8.10 1.38 2.02
N ILE A 52 -7.69 0.24 1.47
CA ILE A 52 -6.33 0.00 1.00
C ILE A 52 -6.38 -0.05 -0.52
N THR A 53 -5.52 0.72 -1.19
CA THR A 53 -5.31 0.66 -2.64
C THR A 53 -3.83 0.40 -2.91
N VAL A 54 -3.53 -0.62 -3.69
CA VAL A 54 -2.16 -0.94 -4.13
C VAL A 54 -2.11 -0.76 -5.63
N PHE A 55 -1.13 -0.01 -6.14
CA PHE A 55 -1.00 0.21 -7.58
C PHE A 55 0.46 0.38 -7.97
N LEU A 56 0.75 0.09 -9.23
CA LEU A 56 2.04 0.39 -9.84
C LEU A 56 2.00 1.82 -10.37
N SER A 57 2.99 2.62 -10.02
CA SER A 57 3.19 3.95 -10.61
C SER A 57 3.85 3.77 -11.97
N ASP A 58 3.21 4.31 -13.01
CA ASP A 58 3.71 4.34 -14.39
C ASP A 58 4.68 5.52 -14.65
N ASP A 59 5.21 6.16 -13.60
CA ASP A 59 6.25 7.18 -13.79
C ASP A 59 7.50 6.53 -14.40
N ILE A 60 7.77 6.90 -15.65
CA ILE A 60 8.79 6.37 -16.55
C ILE A 60 10.20 6.40 -15.90
N LYS A 61 10.42 7.31 -14.94
CA LYS A 61 11.71 7.44 -14.25
C LYS A 61 11.92 6.41 -13.15
N LYS A 62 10.86 5.87 -12.52
CA LYS A 62 10.94 4.92 -11.41
C LYS A 62 9.72 4.02 -11.39
N PHE A 63 9.93 2.73 -11.71
CA PHE A 63 8.91 1.70 -11.46
C PHE A 63 8.75 1.54 -9.95
N LEU A 64 7.60 1.98 -9.41
CA LEU A 64 7.30 1.97 -7.98
C LEU A 64 5.97 1.27 -7.74
N MET A 65 5.89 0.51 -6.65
CA MET A 65 4.60 0.07 -6.11
C MET A 65 4.22 1.00 -4.96
N ILE A 66 3.02 1.54 -5.02
CA ILE A 66 2.43 2.40 -4.00
C ILE A 66 1.31 1.64 -3.29
N ILE A 67 1.33 1.67 -1.97
CA ILE A 67 0.27 1.16 -1.10
C ILE A 67 -0.30 2.37 -0.37
N ARG A 68 -1.51 2.76 -0.76
CA ARG A 68 -2.28 3.83 -0.14
C ARG A 68 -3.22 3.24 0.90
N VAL A 69 -3.19 3.80 2.10
CA VAL A 69 -4.11 3.48 3.19
C VAL A 69 -4.88 4.75 3.53
N GLU A 70 -6.21 4.68 3.46
CA GLU A 70 -7.12 5.78 3.77
C GLU A 70 -8.06 5.34 4.89
N SER A 71 -8.30 6.22 5.87
CA SER A 71 -9.33 5.98 6.90
C SER A 71 -9.81 7.29 7.53
N THR A 72 -11.03 7.29 8.06
CA THR A 72 -11.52 8.36 8.94
C THR A 72 -10.94 8.29 10.37
N SER A 73 -10.28 7.18 10.71
CA SER A 73 -9.66 6.93 12.02
C SER A 73 -8.14 6.91 11.92
N ALA A 74 -7.48 7.86 12.60
CA ALA A 74 -6.02 7.92 12.65
C ALA A 74 -5.41 6.65 13.28
N THR A 75 -6.05 6.11 14.32
CA THR A 75 -5.61 4.87 14.98
C THR A 75 -5.67 3.68 14.02
N GLU A 76 -6.69 3.64 13.17
CA GLU A 76 -6.84 2.58 12.19
C GLU A 76 -5.79 2.67 11.07
N ILE A 77 -5.50 3.89 10.58
CA ILE A 77 -4.38 4.12 9.65
C ILE A 77 -3.07 3.56 10.21
N ILE A 78 -2.75 3.84 11.48
CA ILE A 78 -1.50 3.39 12.09
C ILE A 78 -1.49 1.86 12.20
N ARG A 79 -2.59 1.25 12.67
CA ARG A 79 -2.71 -0.22 12.78
C ARG A 79 -2.53 -0.92 11.43
N ILE A 80 -3.21 -0.44 10.38
CA ILE A 80 -3.12 -1.03 9.03
C ILE A 80 -1.71 -0.83 8.46
N THR A 81 -1.17 0.38 8.57
CA THR A 81 0.17 0.72 8.08
C THR A 81 1.25 -0.11 8.76
N GLU A 82 1.16 -0.29 10.07
CA GLU A 82 2.09 -1.12 10.85
C GLU A 82 2.04 -2.59 10.39
N HIS A 83 0.83 -3.14 10.22
CA HIS A 83 0.66 -4.50 9.71
C HIS A 83 1.30 -4.69 8.33
N ILE A 84 1.00 -3.80 7.38
CA ILE A 84 1.58 -3.83 6.04
C ILE A 84 3.10 -3.71 6.08
N ASN A 85 3.64 -2.78 6.87
CA ASN A 85 5.08 -2.59 7.01
C ASN A 85 5.78 -3.82 7.60
N ASN A 86 5.16 -4.49 8.58
CA ASN A 86 5.71 -5.71 9.17
C ASN A 86 5.73 -6.86 8.15
N LYS A 87 4.64 -7.08 7.39
CA LYS A 87 4.59 -8.08 6.32
C LYS A 87 5.64 -7.82 5.24
N LEU A 88 5.84 -6.56 4.84
CA LEU A 88 6.89 -6.19 3.89
C LEU A 88 8.29 -6.53 4.44
N LYS A 89 8.57 -6.20 5.70
CA LYS A 89 9.84 -6.53 6.36
C LYS A 89 10.08 -8.03 6.47
N GLU A 90 9.06 -8.81 6.83
CA GLU A 90 9.13 -10.28 6.91
C GLU A 90 9.53 -10.91 5.56
N ASN A 91 9.18 -10.26 4.45
CA ASN A 91 9.54 -10.67 3.09
C ASN A 91 10.81 -9.99 2.56
N GLY A 92 11.56 -9.30 3.44
CA GLY A 92 12.81 -8.61 3.10
C GLY A 92 12.62 -7.41 2.18
N ILE A 93 11.42 -6.82 2.15
CA ILE A 93 11.07 -5.68 1.30
C ILE A 93 11.19 -4.39 2.12
N HIS A 94 11.96 -3.44 1.59
CA HIS A 94 12.08 -2.11 2.18
C HIS A 94 11.02 -1.18 1.61
N ALA A 95 10.33 -0.48 2.51
CA ALA A 95 9.28 0.47 2.18
C ALA A 95 9.59 1.83 2.82
N ASN A 96 9.23 2.89 2.09
CA ASN A 96 9.38 4.27 2.53
C ASN A 96 8.00 4.93 2.62
N LEU A 97 7.76 5.66 3.71
CA LEU A 97 6.62 6.57 3.78
C LEU A 97 6.79 7.65 2.70
N VAL A 98 5.79 7.77 1.81
CA VAL A 98 5.74 8.85 0.83
C VAL A 98 5.19 10.07 1.53
N ASN A 99 6.08 11.04 1.76
CA ASN A 99 5.67 12.29 2.37
C ASN A 99 5.15 13.22 1.27
N SER A 100 3.87 13.59 1.34
CA SER A 100 3.19 14.45 0.34
C SER A 100 3.74 15.89 0.25
N PHE A 101 4.82 16.23 0.97
CA PHE A 101 5.45 17.55 0.92
C PHE A 101 6.32 17.78 -0.32
N ASN A 102 6.69 16.73 -1.06
CA ASN A 102 7.39 16.87 -2.33
C ASN A 102 6.65 16.07 -3.41
N LYS A 103 5.66 16.70 -4.03
CA LYS A 103 5.39 16.43 -5.45
C LYS A 103 6.66 16.83 -6.20
N LEU A 104 7.48 15.85 -6.56
CA LEU A 104 8.54 16.00 -7.57
C LEU A 104 7.92 15.91 -8.96
#